data_AF-A0A0Q5QAY9-F1
#
_entry.id   AF-A0A0Q5QAY9-F1
#
_cell.length_a   1.000
_cell.length_b   1.000
_cell.length_c   1.000
_cell.angle_alpha   90.00
_cell.angle_beta   90.00
_cell.angle_gamma   90.00
#
_symmetry.space_group_name_H-M   'P 1'
#
loop_
_entity.id
_entity.type
_entity.pdbx_description
1 polymer ?
#
loop_
_entity_poly.entity_id
_entity_poly.type
_entity_poly.pdbx_seq_one_letter_code
_entity_poly.pdbx_strand_id
1 'polypeptide(L)'
;MKNNDLYLDVKRKLDFYKRGMELPGIDSPDAENSFIRQFVDSYKRIKYIETLKARQISEDRRNPNLDIYDPIRASILYHRDGDINEAVWNLLLYVHFGKNIKSNYGLIQAVYGKLGDTNIWNWNTITTDLANFKVWLGNNFYEIKSYGSFGNHRKYQSLKTTSRSGTYQTFESFFNLVDNDFNLFTSSIPNEIKIDKNKFFDHLYWHFDGIVGFGRLAVFDFLCMIGKIGILPIEPNHPYLGNSGPVDGTRLLFDSNTKTKELNVFLKDLGDTAFNDYPFIMQILEDCVCNWQKSSTSYRLFRG
;
A
#
# COMPACT_ATOMS: atom_id res chain seq x y z
N MET A 1 -8.49 18.06 21.68
CA MET A 1 -8.10 17.74 20.29
C MET A 1 -9.10 16.78 19.67
N LYS A 2 -9.42 16.86 18.36
CA LYS A 2 -10.12 15.75 17.69
C LYS A 2 -9.25 14.49 17.84
N ASN A 3 -9.83 13.36 18.27
CA ASN A 3 -9.15 12.07 18.58
C ASN A 3 -8.28 12.08 19.85
N ASN A 4 -8.71 12.79 20.90
CA ASN A 4 -7.99 12.82 22.17
C ASN A 4 -7.80 11.41 22.77
N ASP A 5 -8.82 10.56 22.68
CA ASP A 5 -8.79 9.23 23.28
C ASP A 5 -7.76 8.32 22.61
N LEU A 6 -7.67 8.36 21.27
CA LEU A 6 -6.67 7.60 20.53
C LEU A 6 -5.25 8.08 20.82
N TYR A 7 -5.06 9.40 20.92
CA TYR A 7 -3.76 9.96 21.32
C TYR A 7 -3.34 9.46 22.71
N LEU A 8 -4.26 9.52 23.68
CA LEU A 8 -3.99 9.07 25.05
C LEU A 8 -3.74 7.56 25.12
N ASP A 9 -4.46 6.76 24.33
CA ASP A 9 -4.23 5.32 24.25
C ASP A 9 -2.84 4.99 23.71
N VAL A 10 -2.44 5.62 22.59
CA VAL A 10 -1.11 5.43 22.00
C VAL A 10 -0.03 5.87 22.97
N LYS A 11 -0.20 7.03 23.63
CA LYS A 11 0.74 7.50 24.66
C LYS A 11 0.90 6.48 25.78
N ARG A 12 -0.20 5.98 26.34
CA ARG A 12 -0.19 5.00 27.43
C ARG A 12 0.54 3.70 27.04
N LYS A 13 0.31 3.20 25.82
CA LYS A 13 0.98 2.00 25.29
C LYS A 13 2.48 2.22 25.07
N LEU A 14 2.86 3.40 24.58
CA LEU A 14 4.25 3.80 24.42
C LEU A 14 4.96 3.95 25.78
N ASP A 15 4.30 4.58 26.76
CA ASP A 15 4.79 4.69 28.14
C ASP A 15 4.95 3.33 28.81
N PHE A 16 4.11 2.35 28.48
CA PHE A 16 4.28 0.97 28.93
C PHE A 16 5.52 0.31 28.33
N TYR A 17 5.72 0.43 27.01
CA TYR A 17 6.89 -0.12 26.31
C TYR A 17 8.22 0.45 26.85
N LYS A 18 8.26 1.77 27.10
CA LYS A 18 9.42 2.48 27.63
C LYS A 18 9.90 2.00 29.00
N ARG A 19 9.11 1.18 29.72
CA ARG A 19 9.54 0.55 30.98
C ARG A 19 10.53 -0.60 30.76
N GLY A 20 10.53 -1.21 29.58
CA GLY A 20 11.39 -2.34 29.23
C GLY A 20 12.45 -2.02 28.18
N MET A 21 12.22 -1.01 27.33
CA MET A 21 13.17 -0.61 26.28
C MET A 21 13.15 0.91 26.10
N GLU A 22 14.33 1.53 26.11
CA GLU A 22 14.48 2.96 25.88
C GLU A 22 14.14 3.33 24.42
N LEU A 23 13.55 4.50 24.23
CA LEU A 23 13.24 5.07 22.91
C LEU A 23 13.81 6.49 22.80
N PRO A 24 15.14 6.65 22.72
CA PRO A 24 15.78 7.95 22.89
C PRO A 24 15.32 9.00 21.88
N GLY A 25 14.88 8.56 20.69
CA GLY A 25 14.36 9.44 19.65
C GLY A 25 13.13 10.24 20.06
N ILE A 26 12.39 9.79 21.07
CA ILE A 26 11.16 10.43 21.57
C ILE A 26 11.25 10.84 23.04
N ASP A 27 12.45 11.03 23.59
CA ASP A 27 12.63 11.43 25.00
C ASP A 27 12.13 12.85 25.28
N SER A 28 12.17 13.73 24.28
CA SER A 28 11.60 15.08 24.42
C SER A 28 10.07 15.07 24.24
N PRO A 29 9.32 15.90 25.01
CA PRO A 29 7.87 15.98 24.89
C PRO A 29 7.38 16.31 23.46
N ASP A 30 8.12 17.15 22.74
CA ASP A 30 7.79 17.53 21.37
C ASP A 30 7.99 16.37 20.38
N ALA A 31 9.07 15.60 20.55
CA ALA A 31 9.34 14.44 19.72
C ALA A 31 8.31 13.33 19.94
N GLU A 32 7.97 13.04 21.21
CA GLU A 32 6.93 12.09 21.57
C GLU A 32 5.57 12.51 21.00
N ASN A 33 5.17 13.78 21.21
CA ASN A 33 3.92 14.30 20.69
C ASN A 33 3.85 14.23 19.16
N SER A 34 4.95 14.53 18.46
CA SER A 34 5.03 14.40 17.00
C SER A 34 4.88 12.94 16.57
N PHE A 35 5.58 12.00 17.22
CA PHE A 35 5.52 10.57 16.93
C PHE A 35 4.09 10.03 17.12
N ILE A 36 3.46 10.29 18.26
CA ILE A 36 2.09 9.84 18.56
C ILE A 36 1.11 10.35 17.50
N ARG A 37 1.25 11.61 17.05
CA ARG A 37 0.37 12.16 16.02
C ARG A 37 0.58 11.50 14.66
N GLN A 38 1.82 11.16 14.30
CA GLN A 38 2.08 10.40 13.07
C GLN A 38 1.50 8.99 13.15
N PHE A 39 1.61 8.32 14.31
CA PHE A 39 0.98 7.02 14.54
C PHE A 39 -0.55 7.11 14.35
N VAL A 40 -1.17 8.13 14.97
CA VAL A 40 -2.61 8.39 14.87
C VAL A 40 -3.03 8.62 13.42
N ASP A 41 -2.25 9.36 12.63
CA ASP A 41 -2.56 9.61 11.22
C ASP A 41 -2.41 8.35 10.37
N SER A 42 -1.37 7.54 10.60
CA SER A 42 -1.18 6.24 9.96
C SER A 42 -2.35 5.29 10.26
N TYR A 43 -2.77 5.19 11.53
CA TYR A 43 -3.90 4.37 11.94
C TYR A 43 -5.23 4.82 11.30
N LYS A 44 -5.48 6.13 11.20
CA LYS A 44 -6.68 6.65 10.53
C LYS A 44 -6.75 6.26 9.07
N ARG A 45 -5.61 6.11 8.36
CA ARG A 45 -5.61 5.62 6.98
C ARG A 45 -6.08 4.16 6.90
N ILE A 46 -5.77 3.33 7.89
CA ILE A 46 -6.31 1.98 8.02
C ILE A 46 -7.83 2.05 8.25
N LYS A 47 -8.27 2.84 9.25
CA LYS A 47 -9.69 3.03 9.56
C LYS A 47 -10.53 3.64 8.45
N TYR A 48 -9.92 4.46 7.60
CA TYR A 48 -10.59 4.99 6.41
C TYR A 48 -11.02 3.85 5.48
N ILE A 49 -10.14 2.88 5.20
CA ILE A 49 -10.48 1.74 4.34
C ILE A 49 -11.56 0.85 4.99
N GLU A 50 -11.45 0.56 6.29
CA GLU A 50 -12.50 -0.16 7.03
C GLU A 50 -13.85 0.56 6.93
N THR A 51 -13.86 1.88 7.08
CA THR A 51 -15.06 2.71 6.98
C THR A 51 -15.64 2.67 5.55
N LEU A 52 -14.79 2.67 4.52
CA LEU A 52 -15.26 2.54 3.13
C LEU A 52 -15.96 1.19 2.91
N LYS A 53 -15.40 0.09 3.45
CA LYS A 53 -16.00 -1.25 3.34
C LYS A 53 -17.37 -1.37 3.97
N ALA A 54 -17.67 -0.58 5.00
CA ALA A 54 -18.96 -0.64 5.70
C ALA A 54 -20.03 0.27 5.06
N ARG A 55 -19.64 1.20 4.18
CA ARG A 55 -20.56 2.19 3.60
C ARG A 55 -21.13 1.71 2.28
N GLN A 56 -22.29 2.28 1.93
CA GLN A 56 -22.79 2.24 0.57
C GLN A 56 -21.83 3.02 -0.34
N ILE A 57 -21.51 2.43 -1.50
CA ILE A 57 -20.62 3.00 -2.51
C ILE A 57 -21.46 3.08 -3.79
N SER A 58 -21.39 4.20 -4.51
CA SER A 58 -22.04 4.30 -5.83
C SER A 58 -21.36 3.36 -6.82
N GLU A 59 -22.14 2.63 -7.62
CA GLU A 59 -21.64 1.76 -8.69
C GLU A 59 -20.78 2.52 -9.72
N ASP A 60 -21.09 3.80 -9.94
CA ASP A 60 -20.33 4.68 -10.85
C ASP A 60 -18.85 4.82 -10.45
N ARG A 61 -18.47 4.47 -9.21
CA ARG A 61 -17.07 4.44 -8.77
C ARG A 61 -16.23 3.42 -9.56
N ARG A 62 -16.85 2.45 -10.24
CA ARG A 62 -16.19 1.48 -11.13
C ARG A 62 -15.86 2.03 -12.50
N ASN A 63 -16.56 3.06 -12.96
CA ASN A 63 -16.44 3.56 -14.33
C ASN A 63 -15.27 4.54 -14.45
N PRO A 64 -14.15 4.18 -15.11
CA PRO A 64 -12.98 5.07 -15.24
C PRO A 64 -13.25 6.34 -16.04
N ASN A 65 -14.31 6.36 -16.84
CA ASN A 65 -14.67 7.49 -17.69
C ASN A 65 -15.47 8.56 -16.95
N LEU A 66 -15.76 8.36 -15.66
CA LEU A 66 -16.41 9.34 -14.79
C LEU A 66 -15.41 9.96 -13.81
N ASP A 67 -15.58 11.24 -13.51
CA ASP A 67 -14.75 11.98 -12.54
C ASP A 67 -14.78 11.39 -11.13
N ILE A 68 -15.83 10.64 -10.82
CA ILE A 68 -15.97 9.98 -9.52
C ILE A 68 -15.29 8.61 -9.48
N TYR A 69 -14.66 8.13 -10.55
CA TYR A 69 -13.88 6.89 -10.51
C TYR A 69 -12.94 6.85 -9.30
N ASP A 70 -12.91 5.72 -8.60
CA ASP A 70 -11.99 5.50 -7.49
C ASP A 70 -11.59 4.03 -7.43
N PRO A 71 -10.32 3.68 -7.74
CA PRO A 71 -9.88 2.29 -7.84
C PRO A 71 -10.02 1.52 -6.51
N ILE A 72 -9.92 2.19 -5.36
CA ILE A 72 -10.11 1.54 -4.05
C ILE A 72 -11.58 1.18 -3.87
N ARG A 73 -12.48 2.10 -4.19
CA ARG A 73 -13.93 1.86 -4.07
C ARG A 73 -14.42 0.87 -5.13
N ALA A 74 -13.90 0.94 -6.35
CA ALA A 74 -14.14 -0.03 -7.41
C ALA A 74 -13.71 -1.42 -6.96
N SER A 75 -12.52 -1.57 -6.38
CA SER A 75 -12.03 -2.84 -5.83
C SER A 75 -12.96 -3.40 -4.74
N ILE A 76 -13.43 -2.57 -3.80
CA ILE A 76 -14.40 -3.00 -2.78
C ILE A 76 -15.69 -3.51 -3.44
N LEU A 77 -16.21 -2.80 -4.44
CA LEU A 77 -17.42 -3.22 -5.14
C LEU A 77 -17.20 -4.54 -5.88
N TYR A 78 -16.13 -4.68 -6.68
CA TYR A 78 -15.83 -5.94 -7.40
C TYR A 78 -15.68 -7.11 -6.45
N HIS A 79 -14.99 -6.91 -5.31
CA HIS A 79 -14.86 -7.93 -4.29
C HIS A 79 -16.21 -8.35 -3.69
N ARG A 80 -17.13 -7.40 -3.44
CA ARG A 80 -18.50 -7.70 -2.96
C ARG A 80 -19.31 -8.54 -3.95
N ASP A 81 -19.09 -8.34 -5.24
CA ASP A 81 -19.76 -9.09 -6.31
C ASP A 81 -19.07 -10.44 -6.60
N GLY A 82 -17.99 -10.77 -5.89
CA GLY A 82 -17.21 -12.00 -6.08
C GLY A 82 -16.21 -11.95 -7.23
N ASP A 83 -16.06 -10.81 -7.90
CA ASP A 83 -15.07 -10.61 -8.96
C ASP A 83 -13.70 -10.25 -8.36
N ILE A 84 -13.02 -11.27 -7.84
CA ILE A 84 -11.73 -11.13 -7.15
C ILE A 84 -10.64 -10.62 -8.10
N ASN A 85 -10.63 -11.12 -9.33
CA ASN A 85 -9.61 -10.76 -10.32
C ASN A 85 -9.70 -9.27 -10.68
N GLU A 86 -10.90 -8.76 -10.95
CA GLU A 86 -11.09 -7.33 -11.23
C GLU A 86 -10.85 -6.44 -10.00
N ALA A 87 -11.19 -6.94 -8.80
CA ALA A 87 -10.89 -6.25 -7.55
C ALA A 87 -9.38 -6.07 -7.33
N VAL A 88 -8.59 -7.13 -7.57
CA VAL A 88 -7.13 -7.09 -7.47
C VAL A 88 -6.51 -6.23 -8.57
N TRP A 89 -7.08 -6.24 -9.78
CA TRP A 89 -6.63 -5.40 -10.87
C TRP A 89 -6.63 -3.91 -10.50
N ASN A 90 -7.76 -3.44 -9.98
CA ASN A 90 -7.93 -2.06 -9.55
C ASN A 90 -6.97 -1.69 -8.40
N LEU A 91 -6.64 -2.63 -7.50
CA LEU A 91 -5.61 -2.42 -6.49
C LEU A 91 -4.20 -2.34 -7.05
N LEU A 92 -3.85 -3.22 -8.00
CA LEU A 92 -2.54 -3.18 -8.65
C LEU A 92 -2.35 -1.84 -9.36
N LEU A 93 -3.37 -1.37 -10.09
CA LEU A 93 -3.39 -0.07 -10.73
C LEU A 93 -3.22 1.06 -9.70
N TYR A 94 -3.98 1.03 -8.59
CA TYR A 94 -3.87 2.00 -7.52
C TYR A 94 -2.46 2.09 -6.94
N VAL A 95 -1.82 0.95 -6.67
CA VAL A 95 -0.47 0.90 -6.09
C VAL A 95 0.59 1.26 -7.12
N HIS A 96 0.44 0.83 -8.37
CA HIS A 96 1.40 1.10 -9.44
C HIS A 96 1.47 2.58 -9.78
N PHE A 97 0.31 3.20 -10.02
CA PHE A 97 0.21 4.61 -10.40
C PHE A 97 0.22 5.54 -9.19
N GLY A 98 -0.43 5.16 -8.09
CA GLY A 98 -0.66 6.01 -6.93
C GLY A 98 -1.71 7.10 -7.19
N LYS A 99 -2.14 7.77 -6.11
CA LYS A 99 -2.94 8.99 -6.21
C LYS A 99 -2.02 10.20 -6.29
N ASN A 100 -2.17 11.02 -7.32
CA ASN A 100 -1.44 12.27 -7.45
C ASN A 100 -2.25 13.43 -6.84
N ILE A 101 -1.57 14.38 -6.19
CA ILE A 101 -2.25 15.51 -5.52
C ILE A 101 -2.97 16.46 -6.49
N LYS A 102 -2.49 16.58 -7.75
CA LYS A 102 -3.07 17.46 -8.76
C LYS A 102 -4.04 16.72 -9.68
N SER A 103 -3.65 15.53 -10.14
CA SER A 103 -4.39 14.74 -11.14
C SER A 103 -5.23 13.61 -10.55
N ASN A 104 -5.26 13.45 -9.23
CA ASN A 104 -5.96 12.34 -8.56
C ASN A 104 -5.58 10.97 -9.16
N TYR A 105 -6.54 10.29 -9.78
CA TYR A 105 -6.39 8.99 -10.43
C TYR A 105 -6.26 9.10 -11.95
N GLY A 106 -5.92 10.27 -12.50
CA GLY A 106 -5.94 10.53 -13.93
C GLY A 106 -5.14 9.53 -14.77
N LEU A 107 -3.95 9.11 -14.33
CA LEU A 107 -3.21 8.04 -15.02
C LEU A 107 -3.93 6.70 -15.01
N ILE A 108 -4.61 6.36 -13.91
CA ILE A 108 -5.40 5.14 -13.82
C ILE A 108 -6.61 5.24 -14.74
N GLN A 109 -7.33 6.35 -14.75
CA GLN A 109 -8.46 6.56 -15.66
C GLN A 109 -8.04 6.46 -17.13
N ALA A 110 -6.92 7.09 -17.49
CA ALA A 110 -6.38 7.04 -18.84
C ALA A 110 -5.98 5.62 -19.26
N VAL A 111 -5.30 4.89 -18.37
CA VAL A 111 -4.84 3.52 -18.66
C VAL A 111 -6.00 2.55 -18.55
N TYR A 112 -6.61 2.36 -17.38
CA TYR A 112 -7.72 1.42 -17.18
C TYR A 112 -8.91 1.70 -18.10
N GLY A 113 -9.35 2.96 -18.20
CA GLY A 113 -10.44 3.39 -19.07
C GLY A 113 -10.06 3.50 -20.55
N LYS A 114 -8.82 3.14 -20.92
CA LYS A 114 -8.33 3.15 -22.30
C LYS A 114 -8.65 4.48 -23.01
N LEU A 115 -8.33 5.59 -22.34
CA LEU A 115 -8.57 6.96 -22.81
C LEU A 115 -10.04 7.28 -23.15
N GLY A 116 -11.00 6.69 -22.42
CA GLY A 116 -12.42 6.95 -22.63
C GLY A 116 -13.12 5.99 -23.60
N ASP A 117 -12.43 4.93 -24.03
CA ASP A 117 -13.03 3.90 -24.89
C ASP A 117 -14.19 3.18 -24.16
N THR A 118 -15.14 2.71 -24.95
CA THR A 118 -16.22 1.81 -24.52
C THR A 118 -15.69 0.47 -24.00
N ASN A 119 -14.57 -0.01 -24.55
CA ASN A 119 -13.89 -1.23 -24.12
C ASN A 119 -12.68 -0.85 -23.26
N ILE A 120 -12.77 -1.11 -21.96
CA ILE A 120 -11.70 -0.80 -21.00
C ILE A 120 -10.67 -1.93 -20.91
N TRP A 121 -9.49 -1.63 -20.37
CA TRP A 121 -8.49 -2.66 -20.01
C TRP A 121 -8.86 -3.32 -18.68
N ASN A 122 -10.01 -3.98 -18.61
CA ASN A 122 -10.39 -4.86 -17.49
C ASN A 122 -9.51 -6.12 -17.46
N TRP A 123 -9.58 -6.90 -16.37
CA TRP A 123 -8.77 -8.10 -16.17
C TRP A 123 -8.81 -9.02 -17.39
N ASN A 124 -10.01 -9.43 -17.82
CA ASN A 124 -10.19 -10.35 -18.93
C ASN A 124 -9.56 -9.85 -20.23
N THR A 125 -9.71 -8.55 -20.51
CA THR A 125 -9.18 -7.95 -21.75
C THR A 125 -7.66 -7.86 -21.70
N ILE A 126 -7.09 -7.40 -20.57
CA ILE A 126 -5.64 -7.20 -20.47
C ILE A 126 -4.86 -8.51 -20.36
N THR A 127 -5.41 -9.54 -19.72
CA THR A 127 -4.75 -10.86 -19.63
C THR A 127 -4.84 -11.64 -20.93
N THR A 128 -5.91 -11.45 -21.71
CA THR A 128 -6.09 -12.14 -23.00
C THR A 128 -5.24 -11.51 -24.11
N ASP A 129 -5.02 -10.20 -24.08
CA ASP A 129 -4.32 -9.48 -25.15
C ASP A 129 -3.29 -8.46 -24.62
N LEU A 130 -2.37 -8.95 -23.80
CA LEU A 130 -1.30 -8.15 -23.21
C LEU A 130 -0.35 -7.56 -24.28
N ALA A 131 -0.17 -8.26 -25.41
CA ALA A 131 0.66 -7.79 -26.52
C ALA A 131 0.06 -6.52 -27.16
N ASN A 132 -1.25 -6.50 -27.39
CA ASN A 132 -1.94 -5.30 -27.88
C ASN A 132 -1.92 -4.18 -26.83
N PHE A 133 -2.08 -4.49 -25.54
CA PHE A 133 -1.90 -3.49 -24.49
C PHE A 133 -0.53 -2.80 -24.59
N LYS A 134 0.55 -3.54 -24.88
CA LYS A 134 1.90 -2.97 -25.10
C LYS A 134 1.91 -1.97 -26.25
N VAL A 135 1.37 -2.36 -27.40
CA VAL A 135 1.34 -1.52 -28.60
C VAL A 135 0.51 -0.28 -28.33
N TRP A 136 -0.67 -0.45 -27.74
CA TRP A 136 -1.57 0.62 -27.35
C TRP A 136 -0.90 1.60 -26.38
N LEU A 137 -0.25 1.12 -25.32
CA LEU A 137 0.46 1.94 -24.33
C LEU A 137 1.57 2.75 -24.99
N GLY A 138 2.30 2.15 -25.94
CA GLY A 138 3.34 2.83 -26.71
C GLY A 138 2.81 3.94 -27.61
N ASN A 139 1.76 3.63 -28.39
CA ASN A 139 1.14 4.58 -29.32
C ASN A 139 0.48 5.76 -28.61
N ASN A 140 -0.06 5.54 -27.41
CA ASN A 140 -0.80 6.53 -26.64
C ASN A 140 0.03 7.18 -25.51
N PHE A 141 1.34 6.97 -25.49
CA PHE A 141 2.21 7.41 -24.39
C PHE A 141 2.06 8.90 -24.03
N TYR A 142 2.07 9.79 -25.03
CA TYR A 142 1.99 11.24 -24.79
C TYR A 142 0.60 11.66 -24.29
N GLU A 143 -0.45 11.03 -24.82
CA GLU A 143 -1.81 11.30 -24.40
C GLU A 143 -2.05 10.85 -22.97
N ILE A 144 -1.68 9.60 -22.62
CA ILE A 144 -1.78 9.09 -21.24
C ILE A 144 -0.99 9.99 -20.28
N LYS A 145 0.21 10.43 -20.66
CA LYS A 145 1.02 11.33 -19.84
C LYS A 145 0.34 12.69 -19.60
N SER A 146 -0.53 13.15 -20.50
CA SER A 146 -1.28 14.41 -20.29
C SER A 146 -2.30 14.33 -19.14
N TYR A 147 -2.74 13.13 -18.77
CA TYR A 147 -3.70 12.92 -17.66
C TYR A 147 -3.06 13.06 -16.28
N GLY A 148 -1.73 13.10 -16.17
CA GLY A 148 -1.09 13.42 -14.91
C GLY A 148 0.29 12.81 -14.70
N SER A 149 0.57 12.44 -13.47
CA SER A 149 1.84 11.89 -13.05
C SER A 149 1.63 10.85 -11.98
N PHE A 150 2.60 9.96 -11.82
CA PHE A 150 2.59 8.99 -10.73
C PHE A 150 2.49 9.69 -9.36
N GLY A 151 1.89 9.01 -8.39
CA GLY A 151 1.86 9.43 -6.99
C GLY A 151 3.25 9.43 -6.36
N ASN A 152 3.38 10.04 -5.18
CA ASN A 152 4.67 10.29 -4.54
C ASN A 152 5.51 9.02 -4.30
N HIS A 153 4.87 7.92 -3.88
CA HIS A 153 5.55 6.63 -3.67
C HIS A 153 6.01 5.96 -4.99
N ARG A 154 5.53 6.46 -6.14
CA ARG A 154 5.71 5.86 -7.47
C ARG A 154 6.34 6.83 -8.48
N LYS A 155 6.88 7.97 -8.03
CA LYS A 155 7.41 9.05 -8.89
C LYS A 155 8.53 8.65 -9.86
N TYR A 156 9.18 7.51 -9.65
CA TYR A 156 10.23 6.97 -10.50
C TYR A 156 9.75 5.87 -11.47
N GLN A 157 8.45 5.58 -11.48
CA GLN A 157 7.86 4.66 -12.46
C GLN A 157 7.81 5.27 -13.86
N SER A 158 7.67 4.39 -14.87
CA SER A 158 7.70 4.77 -16.28
C SER A 158 6.52 4.21 -17.06
N LEU A 159 5.93 5.03 -17.92
CA LEU A 159 4.96 4.63 -18.94
C LEU A 159 5.63 4.08 -20.22
N LYS A 160 6.95 4.27 -20.40
CA LYS A 160 7.64 3.87 -21.62
C LYS A 160 7.68 2.33 -21.71
N THR A 161 7.19 1.79 -22.81
CA THR A 161 7.19 0.34 -23.10
C THR A 161 8.59 -0.25 -23.27
N THR A 162 9.58 0.59 -23.55
CA THR A 162 11.00 0.22 -23.66
C THR A 162 11.74 0.19 -22.32
N SER A 163 11.12 0.68 -21.24
CA SER A 163 11.72 0.67 -19.90
C SER A 163 11.80 -0.76 -19.36
N ARG A 164 12.95 -1.18 -18.84
CA ARG A 164 13.10 -2.52 -18.23
C ARG A 164 12.20 -2.72 -17.00
N SER A 165 11.79 -1.62 -16.37
CA SER A 165 10.88 -1.57 -15.22
C SER A 165 9.69 -0.63 -15.49
N GLY A 166 9.21 -0.62 -16.73
CA GLY A 166 8.04 0.16 -17.13
C GLY A 166 6.71 -0.49 -16.76
N THR A 167 5.63 0.25 -16.96
CA THR A 167 4.25 -0.17 -16.68
C THR A 167 3.89 -1.51 -17.34
N TYR A 168 4.28 -1.70 -18.62
CA TYR A 168 4.06 -2.97 -19.31
C TYR A 168 4.77 -4.14 -18.60
N GLN A 169 6.06 -3.99 -18.28
CA GLN A 169 6.85 -5.03 -17.62
C GLN A 169 6.31 -5.37 -16.23
N THR A 170 5.85 -4.36 -15.49
CA THR A 170 5.18 -4.56 -14.20
C THR A 170 3.91 -5.41 -14.35
N PHE A 171 3.05 -5.08 -15.32
CA PHE A 171 1.80 -5.83 -15.52
C PHE A 171 2.07 -7.25 -16.03
N GLU A 172 2.95 -7.40 -17.01
CA GLU A 172 3.36 -8.69 -17.55
C GLU A 172 3.91 -9.63 -16.46
N SER A 173 4.85 -9.14 -15.65
CA SER A 173 5.42 -9.95 -14.57
C SER A 173 4.40 -10.30 -13.48
N PHE A 174 3.49 -9.39 -13.14
CA PHE A 174 2.40 -9.68 -12.21
C PHE A 174 1.47 -10.77 -12.74
N PHE A 175 1.00 -10.64 -13.98
CA PHE A 175 0.08 -11.61 -14.57
C PHE A 175 0.71 -12.99 -14.73
N ASN A 176 2.00 -13.05 -15.08
CA ASN A 176 2.75 -14.31 -15.11
C ASN A 176 2.87 -14.97 -13.73
N LEU A 177 3.07 -14.19 -12.66
CA LEU A 177 3.19 -14.71 -11.30
C LEU A 177 1.89 -15.30 -10.74
N VAL A 178 0.75 -14.91 -11.30
CA VAL A 178 -0.58 -15.39 -10.89
C VAL A 178 -1.25 -16.24 -11.96
N ASP A 179 -0.53 -16.60 -13.02
CA ASP A 179 -1.03 -17.35 -14.17
C ASP A 179 -2.37 -16.82 -14.74
N ASN A 180 -2.47 -15.48 -14.84
CA ASN A 180 -3.68 -14.76 -15.26
C ASN A 180 -4.95 -15.02 -14.41
N ASP A 181 -4.84 -15.68 -13.26
CA ASP A 181 -5.95 -15.94 -12.34
C ASP A 181 -5.50 -15.86 -10.88
N PHE A 182 -5.70 -14.70 -10.27
CA PHE A 182 -5.33 -14.45 -8.88
C PHE A 182 -6.09 -15.36 -7.90
N ASN A 183 -7.36 -15.65 -8.19
CA ASN A 183 -8.19 -16.47 -7.33
C ASN A 183 -7.73 -17.94 -7.36
N LEU A 184 -7.41 -18.47 -8.55
CA LEU A 184 -6.83 -19.82 -8.68
C LEU A 184 -5.44 -19.89 -8.05
N PHE A 185 -4.58 -18.90 -8.33
CA PHE A 185 -3.25 -18.80 -7.74
C PHE A 185 -3.32 -18.86 -6.20
N THR A 186 -4.14 -18.03 -5.57
CA THR A 186 -4.25 -18.00 -4.10
C THR A 186 -4.91 -19.25 -3.52
N SER A 187 -5.83 -19.88 -4.27
CA SER A 187 -6.44 -21.16 -3.87
C SER A 187 -5.42 -22.30 -3.87
N SER A 188 -4.41 -22.25 -4.75
CA SER A 188 -3.33 -23.26 -4.82
C SER A 188 -2.38 -23.21 -3.62
N ILE A 189 -2.35 -22.12 -2.86
CA ILE A 189 -1.47 -21.97 -1.70
C ILE A 189 -1.93 -22.90 -0.57
N PRO A 190 -1.01 -23.66 0.07
CA PRO A 190 -1.34 -24.61 1.12
C PRO A 190 -2.10 -24.00 2.30
N ASN A 191 -3.06 -24.74 2.86
CA ASN A 191 -3.94 -24.25 3.94
C ASN A 191 -3.17 -23.94 5.23
N GLU A 192 -2.09 -24.66 5.51
CA GLU A 192 -1.20 -24.43 6.65
C GLU A 192 -0.48 -23.08 6.60
N ILE A 193 -0.31 -22.51 5.41
CA ILE A 193 0.18 -21.14 5.23
C ILE A 193 -0.97 -20.16 5.41
N LYS A 194 -2.13 -20.43 4.79
CA LYS A 194 -3.30 -19.52 4.79
C LYS A 194 -3.95 -19.30 6.15
N ILE A 195 -3.86 -20.26 7.07
CA ILE A 195 -4.50 -20.17 8.40
C ILE A 195 -3.83 -19.12 9.31
N ASP A 196 -2.57 -18.78 9.05
CA ASP A 196 -1.83 -17.77 9.79
C ASP A 196 -1.68 -16.52 8.92
N LYS A 197 -2.42 -15.46 9.25
CA LYS A 197 -2.46 -14.21 8.47
C LYS A 197 -1.07 -13.60 8.22
N ASN A 198 -0.14 -13.80 9.16
CA ASN A 198 1.20 -13.23 9.10
C ASN A 198 2.11 -14.08 8.20
N LYS A 199 2.07 -15.41 8.34
CA LYS A 199 2.77 -16.32 7.43
C LYS A 199 2.24 -16.24 5.99
N PHE A 200 0.94 -16.08 5.83
CA PHE A 200 0.34 -15.92 4.51
C PHE A 200 0.78 -14.62 3.85
N PHE A 201 0.83 -13.52 4.59
CA PHE A 201 1.41 -12.26 4.09
C PHE A 201 2.87 -12.44 3.70
N ASP A 202 3.70 -13.05 4.56
CA ASP A 202 5.12 -13.32 4.29
C ASP A 202 5.30 -14.09 2.99
N HIS A 203 4.54 -15.18 2.82
CA HIS A 203 4.59 -16.00 1.62
C HIS A 203 4.29 -15.19 0.35
N LEU A 204 3.19 -14.42 0.36
CA LEU A 204 2.81 -13.58 -0.77
C LEU A 204 3.82 -12.45 -1.01
N TYR A 205 4.39 -11.88 0.04
CA TYR A 205 5.37 -10.80 -0.07
C TYR A 205 6.60 -11.27 -0.85
N TRP A 206 7.16 -12.44 -0.51
CA TRP A 206 8.31 -12.97 -1.22
C TRP A 206 7.98 -13.46 -2.63
N HIS A 207 6.77 -13.98 -2.85
CA HIS A 207 6.30 -14.32 -4.20
C HIS A 207 6.21 -13.09 -5.11
N PHE A 208 5.59 -12.01 -4.61
CA PHE A 208 5.39 -10.78 -5.38
C PHE A 208 6.59 -9.83 -5.41
N ASP A 209 7.67 -10.11 -4.68
CA ASP A 209 8.97 -9.43 -4.87
C ASP A 209 9.52 -9.66 -6.30
N GLY A 210 9.03 -10.70 -7.00
CA GLY A 210 9.29 -10.94 -8.41
C GLY A 210 8.63 -9.97 -9.40
N ILE A 211 7.71 -9.09 -8.97
CA ILE A 211 7.06 -8.14 -9.88
C ILE A 211 8.06 -7.06 -10.32
N VAL A 212 8.33 -7.02 -11.61
CA VAL A 212 9.32 -6.14 -12.23
C VAL A 212 8.94 -4.68 -12.04
N GLY A 213 9.86 -3.89 -11.49
CA GLY A 213 9.66 -2.45 -11.26
C GLY A 213 8.72 -2.11 -10.09
N PHE A 214 8.08 -3.09 -9.46
CA PHE A 214 7.19 -2.83 -8.32
C PHE A 214 8.00 -2.45 -7.09
N GLY A 215 8.99 -3.30 -6.76
CA GLY A 215 9.89 -3.14 -5.61
C GLY A 215 9.19 -3.32 -4.27
N ARG A 216 9.97 -3.56 -3.22
CA ARG A 216 9.53 -3.77 -1.83
C ARG A 216 8.30 -2.93 -1.42
N LEU A 217 8.38 -1.60 -1.55
CA LEU A 217 7.35 -0.71 -1.00
C LEU A 217 6.00 -0.95 -1.67
N ALA A 218 5.97 -1.16 -2.99
CA ALA A 218 4.72 -1.44 -3.68
C ALA A 218 4.19 -2.83 -3.36
N VAL A 219 5.04 -3.84 -3.22
CA VAL A 219 4.61 -5.18 -2.79
C VAL A 219 3.96 -5.09 -1.41
N PHE A 220 4.61 -4.40 -0.47
CA PHE A 220 4.08 -4.17 0.87
C PHE A 220 2.75 -3.42 0.86
N ASP A 221 2.67 -2.29 0.14
CA ASP A 221 1.45 -1.48 0.02
C ASP A 221 0.30 -2.27 -0.64
N PHE A 222 0.60 -3.04 -1.69
CA PHE A 222 -0.36 -3.89 -2.39
C PHE A 222 -0.97 -4.95 -1.49
N LEU A 223 -0.13 -5.73 -0.79
CA LEU A 223 -0.62 -6.77 0.11
C LEU A 223 -1.36 -6.18 1.31
N CYS A 224 -0.91 -5.04 1.83
CA CYS A 224 -1.68 -4.35 2.86
C CYS A 224 -3.05 -3.90 2.34
N MET A 225 -3.16 -3.43 1.10
CA MET A 225 -4.46 -3.08 0.51
C MET A 225 -5.36 -4.30 0.29
N ILE A 226 -4.81 -5.43 -0.16
CA ILE A 226 -5.54 -6.71 -0.26
C ILE A 226 -6.13 -7.10 1.10
N GLY A 227 -5.30 -7.10 2.15
CA GLY A 227 -5.73 -7.40 3.51
C GLY A 227 -6.78 -6.42 4.04
N LYS A 228 -6.55 -5.10 3.88
CA LYS A 228 -7.48 -4.07 4.36
C LYS A 228 -8.84 -4.15 3.67
N ILE A 229 -8.88 -4.39 2.35
CA ILE A 229 -10.13 -4.62 1.62
C ILE A 229 -10.79 -5.93 2.07
N GLY A 230 -10.01 -6.91 2.52
CA GLY A 230 -10.50 -8.21 2.97
C GLY A 230 -10.59 -9.25 1.86
N ILE A 231 -9.90 -9.01 0.73
CA ILE A 231 -9.79 -9.98 -0.36
C ILE A 231 -9.08 -11.25 0.13
N LEU A 232 -8.04 -11.09 0.95
CA LEU A 232 -7.38 -12.19 1.66
C LEU A 232 -7.23 -11.84 3.16
N PRO A 233 -7.27 -12.83 4.06
CA PRO A 233 -7.06 -12.61 5.50
C PRO A 233 -5.56 -12.50 5.83
N ILE A 234 -4.92 -11.44 5.36
CA ILE A 234 -3.46 -11.23 5.51
C ILE A 234 -3.14 -9.93 6.25
N GLU A 235 -2.09 -9.97 7.07
CA GLU A 235 -1.50 -8.79 7.72
C GLU A 235 0.02 -8.94 7.79
N PRO A 236 0.78 -7.84 7.62
CA PRO A 236 2.23 -7.88 7.63
C PRO A 236 2.79 -8.39 8.96
N ASN A 237 3.66 -9.40 8.91
CA ASN A 237 4.37 -9.93 10.08
C ASN A 237 5.50 -9.00 10.54
N HIS A 238 6.16 -8.35 9.59
CA HIS A 238 7.25 -7.42 9.80
C HIS A 238 6.93 -6.07 9.13
N PRO A 239 7.65 -4.99 9.47
CA PRO A 239 7.55 -3.73 8.73
C PRO A 239 8.26 -3.76 7.36
N TYR A 240 8.98 -4.84 7.06
CA TYR A 240 9.77 -5.03 5.83
C TYR A 240 10.61 -3.80 5.50
N LEU A 241 11.37 -3.27 6.46
CA LEU A 241 12.26 -2.13 6.23
C LEU A 241 13.31 -2.51 5.16
N GLY A 242 13.56 -1.61 4.22
CA GLY A 242 14.59 -1.75 3.17
C GLY A 242 15.64 -0.66 3.28
N ASN A 243 15.91 0.13 2.24
CA ASN A 243 16.85 1.27 2.29
C ASN A 243 16.11 2.58 1.98
N SER A 244 15.50 3.19 2.99
CA SER A 244 14.60 4.35 2.83
C SER A 244 14.29 5.02 4.17
N GLY A 245 13.54 6.12 4.15
CA GLY A 245 13.12 6.90 5.33
C GLY A 245 12.58 6.10 6.54
N PRO A 246 11.85 4.99 6.40
CA PRO A 246 11.48 4.14 7.54
C PRO A 246 12.67 3.61 8.36
N VAL A 247 13.79 3.31 7.69
CA VAL A 247 15.04 2.91 8.37
C VAL A 247 15.55 4.07 9.20
N ASP A 248 15.68 5.25 8.59
CA ASP A 248 16.21 6.44 9.27
C ASP A 248 15.35 6.80 10.48
N GLY A 249 14.03 6.68 10.36
CA GLY A 249 13.11 6.87 11.49
C GLY A 249 13.23 5.80 12.57
N THR A 250 13.47 4.54 12.20
CA THR A 250 13.70 3.48 13.19
C THR A 250 15.04 3.68 13.90
N ARG A 251 16.10 4.04 13.17
CA ARG A 251 17.40 4.40 13.77
C ARG A 251 17.27 5.55 14.75
N LEU A 252 16.54 6.59 14.35
CA LEU A 252 16.29 7.75 15.20
C LEU A 252 15.49 7.36 16.46
N LEU A 253 14.44 6.54 16.31
CA LEU A 253 13.58 6.13 17.42
C LEU A 253 14.34 5.37 18.51
N PHE A 254 15.21 4.44 18.11
CA PHE A 254 15.95 3.55 19.00
C PHE A 254 17.41 3.99 19.27
N ASP A 255 17.84 5.13 18.72
CA ASP A 255 19.24 5.59 18.68
C ASP A 255 20.23 4.46 18.31
N SER A 256 19.93 3.75 17.23
CA SER A 256 20.69 2.57 16.83
C SER A 256 21.17 2.65 15.38
N ASN A 257 22.47 2.43 15.17
CA ASN A 257 23.09 2.37 13.85
C ASN A 257 23.21 0.94 13.29
N THR A 258 22.45 0.01 13.85
CA THR A 258 22.50 -1.39 13.42
C THR A 258 21.97 -1.61 11.99
N LYS A 259 22.15 -2.83 11.48
CA LYS A 259 21.69 -3.27 10.17
C LYS A 259 20.16 -3.28 10.12
N THR A 260 19.60 -3.04 8.92
CA THR A 260 18.16 -3.04 8.65
C THR A 260 17.43 -4.29 9.17
N LYS A 261 18.09 -5.45 9.18
CA LYS A 261 17.52 -6.69 9.73
C LYS A 261 17.21 -6.56 11.22
N GLU A 262 18.10 -5.98 12.01
CA GLU A 262 17.91 -5.77 13.44
C GLU A 262 16.90 -4.64 13.70
N LEU A 263 16.92 -3.58 12.90
CA LEU A 263 15.90 -2.51 12.98
C LEU A 263 14.48 -3.05 12.72
N ASN A 264 14.32 -4.01 11.79
CA ASN A 264 13.04 -4.71 11.59
C ASN A 264 12.58 -5.45 12.85
N VAL A 265 13.52 -6.05 13.59
CA VAL A 265 13.22 -6.74 14.85
C VAL A 265 12.77 -5.75 15.91
N PHE A 266 13.47 -4.63 16.08
CA PHE A 266 13.09 -3.61 17.07
C PHE A 266 11.70 -3.03 16.80
N LEU A 267 11.41 -2.67 15.54
CA LEU A 267 10.12 -2.09 15.21
C LEU A 267 8.98 -3.13 15.29
N LYS A 268 9.26 -4.40 14.97
CA LYS A 268 8.31 -5.50 15.21
C LYS A 268 8.04 -5.70 16.71
N ASP A 269 9.09 -5.71 17.53
CA ASP A 269 8.97 -5.86 18.98
C ASP A 269 8.10 -4.77 19.61
N LEU A 270 8.28 -3.51 19.16
CA LEU A 270 7.40 -2.40 19.54
C LEU A 270 5.94 -2.66 19.17
N GLY A 271 5.70 -3.13 17.94
CA GLY A 271 4.36 -3.47 17.47
C GLY A 271 3.70 -4.58 18.28
N ASP A 272 4.41 -5.69 18.48
CA ASP A 272 3.90 -6.88 19.17
C ASP A 272 3.69 -6.64 20.67
N THR A 273 4.58 -5.86 21.30
CA THR A 273 4.56 -5.65 22.74
C THR A 273 3.55 -4.57 23.16
N ALA A 274 3.47 -3.46 22.41
CA ALA A 274 2.66 -2.31 22.82
C ALA A 274 1.36 -2.14 22.04
N PHE A 275 1.31 -2.61 20.79
CA PHE A 275 0.27 -2.23 19.83
C PHE A 275 -0.33 -3.42 19.07
N ASN A 276 -0.27 -4.64 19.62
CA ASN A 276 -0.76 -5.86 18.96
C ASN A 276 -2.27 -5.88 18.68
N ASP A 277 -3.02 -5.03 19.35
CA ASP A 277 -4.46 -4.82 19.17
C ASP A 277 -4.80 -3.86 18.01
N TYR A 278 -3.79 -3.22 17.41
CA TYR A 278 -3.96 -2.39 16.22
C TYR A 278 -3.84 -3.25 14.95
N PRO A 279 -4.88 -3.30 14.09
CA PRO A 279 -4.79 -4.02 12.82
C PRO A 279 -3.76 -3.37 11.91
N PHE A 280 -2.99 -4.17 11.18
CA PHE A 280 -1.91 -3.69 10.30
C PHE A 280 -0.85 -2.85 11.02
N ILE A 281 -0.57 -3.16 12.29
CA ILE A 281 0.39 -2.42 13.11
C ILE A 281 1.76 -2.22 12.44
N MET A 282 2.25 -3.22 11.71
CA MET A 282 3.54 -3.09 11.03
C MET A 282 3.52 -2.04 9.90
N GLN A 283 2.40 -1.87 9.20
CA GLN A 283 2.22 -0.76 8.24
C GLN A 283 2.09 0.58 8.98
N ILE A 284 1.34 0.62 10.08
CA ILE A 284 1.15 1.84 10.89
C ILE A 284 2.50 2.36 11.37
N LEU A 285 3.33 1.47 11.93
CA LEU A 285 4.66 1.80 12.43
C LEU A 285 5.61 2.22 11.31
N GLU A 286 5.66 1.49 10.18
CA GLU A 286 6.48 1.83 9.01
C GLU A 286 6.18 3.25 8.50
N ASP A 287 4.90 3.57 8.28
CA ASP A 287 4.44 4.89 7.84
C ASP A 287 4.73 5.96 8.91
N CYS A 288 4.54 5.62 10.19
CA CYS A 288 4.76 6.52 11.32
C CYS A 288 6.22 6.95 11.38
N VAL A 289 7.17 6.02 11.44
CA VAL A 289 8.60 6.34 11.54
C VAL A 289 9.10 7.05 10.27
N CYS A 290 8.59 6.68 9.09
CA CYS A 290 8.93 7.31 7.82
C CYS A 290 8.56 8.80 7.78
N ASN A 291 7.39 9.16 8.32
CA ASN A 291 6.90 10.53 8.30
C ASN A 291 7.40 11.35 9.48
N TRP A 292 7.48 10.74 10.66
CA TRP A 292 7.99 11.38 11.87
C TRP A 292 9.43 11.87 11.70
N GLN A 293 10.33 11.04 11.16
CA GLN A 293 11.75 11.40 11.03
C GLN A 293 12.01 12.66 10.19
N LYS A 294 11.12 12.98 9.24
CA LYS A 294 11.23 14.18 8.40
C LYS A 294 11.12 15.48 9.21
N SER A 295 10.47 15.44 10.37
CA SER A 295 10.27 16.57 11.28
C SER A 295 9.98 16.03 12.70
N SER A 296 10.99 15.43 13.32
CA SER A 296 10.82 14.63 14.54
C SER A 296 10.25 15.42 15.72
N THR A 297 10.55 16.71 15.85
CA THR A 297 10.05 17.57 16.93
C THR A 297 8.85 18.45 16.52
N SER A 298 8.40 18.38 15.27
CA SER A 298 7.33 19.24 14.76
C SER A 298 6.36 18.43 13.91
N TYR A 299 5.17 18.17 14.45
CA TYR A 299 4.15 17.41 13.75
C TYR A 299 3.76 18.09 12.43
N ARG A 300 3.85 17.33 11.34
CA ARG A 300 3.36 17.71 10.01
C ARG A 300 2.39 16.65 9.53
N LEU A 301 1.13 17.06 9.33
CA LEU A 301 0.08 16.21 8.79
C LEU A 301 0.53 15.59 7.47
N PHE A 302 0.56 14.26 7.40
CA PHE A 302 0.79 13.54 6.17
C PHE A 302 -0.43 13.67 5.24
N ARG A 303 -0.21 14.12 3.99
CA ARG A 303 -1.28 14.35 3.00
C ARG A 303 -1.28 13.39 1.82
N GLY A 304 -0.38 12.40 1.81
CA GLY A 304 -0.12 11.53 0.65
C GLY A 304 0.89 12.13 -0.31
#